data_AF-A0A357V9B7-F1
#
_entry.id   AF-A0A357V9B7-F1
#
_cell.length_a   1.000
_cell.length_b   1.000
_cell.length_c   1.000
_cell.angle_alpha   90.00
_cell.angle_beta   90.00
_cell.angle_gamma   90.00
#
_symmetry.space_group_name_H-M   'P 1'
#
loop_
_entity.id
_entity.type
_entity.pdbx_description
1 polymer ?
#
loop_
_entity_poly.entity_id
_entity_poly.type
_entity_poly.pdbx_seq_one_letter_code
_entity_poly.pdbx_strand_id
1 'polypeptide(L)'
;MVRAVFLFALSAVLTTAASAEAMEVREFGAELPHPVTWVGRIDGAAVIRLADGSHHRVGLDEQGVILTPRPEPLPPVGSNDSTPMPDEIVVTGTRNIRAAWYRKPTDRYGHGVLGDAIEAGGLALRLRGGYLETLDLTTQAVFEDRSPRIVDIDGDGVDEILAVKSYTKAGAALAVIETSDRGLRWAAESEPIGQPFRWLNPVGVGDFDGDGRNEIAAVVTPHVGAVLKLYEWRGERLVVEHQAEGFSNHAIGSPELGLSDVADMDGDGIPDLIVPDAARRNLRVVTFAFGSFRQLAEVVNADAIDLAVVVQDLDGDGRPEAMIAPGGRLKVVKFMP
;
A
#
# COMPACT_ATOMS: atom_id res chain seq x y z
N MET A 1 5.01 27.79 11.82
CA MET A 1 5.32 26.59 12.61
C MET A 1 4.28 26.53 13.71
N VAL A 2 3.28 25.65 13.58
CA VAL A 2 2.35 25.36 14.68
C VAL A 2 3.01 24.24 15.47
N ARG A 3 3.19 24.44 16.78
CA ARG A 3 3.73 23.45 17.70
C ARG A 3 2.58 23.05 18.63
N ALA A 4 2.20 21.78 18.63
CA ALA A 4 1.21 21.24 19.56
C ALA A 4 1.74 19.91 20.09
N VAL A 5 1.83 19.79 21.41
CA VAL A 5 2.43 18.64 22.10
C VAL A 5 1.36 17.97 22.95
N PHE A 6 1.13 16.68 22.72
CA PHE A 6 0.76 15.76 23.80
C PHE A 6 1.53 14.45 23.62
N LEU A 7 2.27 14.07 24.66
CA LEU A 7 2.96 12.80 24.76
C LEU A 7 1.98 11.81 25.40
N PHE A 8 1.58 10.77 24.69
CA PHE A 8 0.93 9.61 25.29
C PHE A 8 1.93 8.46 25.25
N ALA A 9 2.57 8.17 26.39
CA ALA A 9 3.29 6.92 26.57
C ALA A 9 2.26 5.88 27.04
N LEU A 10 1.86 4.98 26.15
CA LEU A 10 1.05 3.81 26.52
C LEU A 10 1.92 2.57 26.39
N SER A 11 2.58 2.17 27.49
CA SER A 11 3.30 0.90 27.55
C SER A 11 2.30 -0.23 27.81
N ALA A 12 2.01 -1.04 26.79
CA ALA A 12 1.29 -2.30 26.98
C ALA A 12 2.31 -3.42 27.23
N VAL A 13 2.54 -3.77 28.50
CA VAL A 13 3.34 -4.95 28.87
C VAL A 13 2.40 -6.15 29.00
N LEU A 14 2.45 -7.06 28.02
CA LEU A 14 1.90 -8.41 28.16
C LEU A 14 3.06 -9.38 28.29
N THR A 15 3.24 -9.94 29.48
CA THR A 15 4.16 -11.08 29.69
C THR A 15 3.36 -12.36 29.87
N THR A 16 3.66 -13.39 29.06
CA THR A 16 4.24 -14.66 29.52
C THR A 16 4.55 -15.59 28.33
N ALA A 17 5.60 -16.39 28.50
CA ALA A 17 6.27 -17.31 27.58
C ALA A 17 7.34 -16.65 26.69
N ALA A 18 8.45 -17.37 26.47
CA ALA A 18 9.63 -16.92 25.74
C ALA A 18 9.30 -16.67 24.26
N SER A 19 8.68 -15.54 23.98
CA SER A 19 8.58 -14.92 22.67
C SER A 19 9.60 -13.80 22.59
N ALA A 20 10.12 -13.51 21.39
CA ALA A 20 10.81 -12.24 21.15
C ALA A 20 10.00 -11.10 21.78
N GLU A 21 10.65 -10.19 22.51
CA GLU A 21 9.97 -9.05 23.12
C GLU A 21 9.32 -8.22 22.00
N ALA A 22 8.06 -7.81 22.21
CA ALA A 22 7.41 -6.88 21.29
C ALA A 22 8.14 -5.54 21.33
N MET A 23 8.26 -4.87 20.19
CA MET A 23 8.90 -3.55 20.11
C MET A 23 8.19 -2.57 21.03
N GLU A 24 8.97 -1.71 21.69
CA GLU A 24 8.41 -0.58 22.43
C GLU A 24 7.83 0.43 21.43
N VAL A 25 6.63 0.94 21.74
CA VAL A 25 5.91 1.90 20.90
C VAL A 25 5.82 3.24 21.60
N ARG A 26 6.23 4.30 20.92
CA ARG A 26 6.05 5.69 21.36
C ARG A 26 5.15 6.45 20.38
N GLU A 27 4.07 7.00 20.90
CA GLU A 27 3.07 7.70 20.09
C GLU A 27 3.14 9.22 20.29
N PHE A 28 3.05 9.94 19.19
CA PHE A 28 3.04 11.40 19.14
C PHE A 28 1.76 11.86 18.44
N GLY A 29 1.01 12.73 19.10
CA GLY A 29 -0.18 13.37 18.54
C GLY A 29 0.02 14.87 18.34
N ALA A 30 -0.81 15.46 17.48
CA ALA A 30 -0.91 16.90 17.33
C ALA A 30 -2.38 17.35 17.46
N GLU A 31 -2.63 18.40 18.24
CA GLU A 31 -3.92 19.10 18.20
C GLU A 31 -3.97 19.98 16.96
N LEU A 32 -4.90 19.68 16.06
CA LEU A 32 -5.05 20.35 14.78
C LEU A 32 -6.35 21.15 14.78
N PRO A 33 -6.37 22.32 14.10
CA PRO A 33 -7.57 23.15 14.02
C PRO A 33 -8.72 22.46 13.26
N HIS A 34 -8.37 21.48 12.42
CA HIS A 34 -9.29 20.71 11.59
C HIS A 34 -8.81 19.26 11.50
N PRO A 35 -9.72 18.28 11.33
CA PRO A 35 -9.33 16.88 11.18
C PRO A 35 -8.51 16.66 9.91
N VAL A 36 -7.62 15.68 9.97
CA VAL A 36 -6.91 15.15 8.80
C VAL A 36 -7.91 14.43 7.90
N THR A 37 -7.87 14.75 6.60
CA THR A 37 -8.75 14.16 5.57
C THR A 37 -7.98 13.39 4.50
N TRP A 38 -6.65 13.46 4.52
CA TRP A 38 -5.78 12.72 3.63
C TRP A 38 -4.37 12.63 4.22
N VAL A 39 -3.73 11.50 4.00
CA VAL A 39 -2.36 11.16 4.39
C VAL A 39 -1.69 10.62 3.12
N GLY A 40 -0.44 10.97 2.86
CA GLY A 40 0.28 10.40 1.73
C GLY A 40 1.68 10.97 1.55
N ARG A 41 2.27 10.71 0.38
CA ARG A 41 3.58 11.21 0.00
C ARG A 41 3.47 12.17 -1.17
N ILE A 42 4.19 13.28 -1.11
CA ILE A 42 4.32 14.24 -2.22
C ILE A 42 5.80 14.57 -2.40
N ASP A 43 6.34 14.24 -3.57
CA ASP A 43 7.76 14.36 -3.89
C ASP A 43 8.66 13.72 -2.82
N GLY A 44 8.27 12.51 -2.37
CA GLY A 44 9.00 11.75 -1.35
C GLY A 44 8.85 12.24 0.09
N ALA A 45 8.08 13.31 0.36
CA ALA A 45 7.83 13.76 1.73
C ALA A 45 6.46 13.30 2.24
N ALA A 46 6.40 12.86 3.50
CA ALA A 46 5.17 12.62 4.24
C ALA A 46 4.34 13.93 4.39
N VAL A 47 3.08 13.89 3.94
CA VAL A 47 2.18 15.04 3.91
C VAL A 47 0.80 14.65 4.41
N ILE A 48 0.14 15.59 5.08
CA ILE A 48 -1.28 15.53 5.41
C ILE A 48 -2.06 16.67 4.74
N ARG A 49 -3.34 16.44 4.48
CA ARG A 49 -4.33 17.48 4.14
C ARG A 49 -5.38 17.58 5.25
N LEU A 50 -5.65 18.79 5.73
CA LEU A 50 -6.70 19.05 6.69
C LEU A 50 -8.04 19.34 6.00
N ALA A 51 -9.15 19.27 6.74
CA ALA A 51 -10.50 19.51 6.19
C ALA A 51 -10.73 20.93 5.63
N ASP A 52 -9.89 21.90 6.00
CA ASP A 52 -9.90 23.25 5.40
C ASP A 52 -9.14 23.34 4.07
N GLY A 53 -8.59 22.21 3.59
CA GLY A 53 -7.80 22.12 2.35
C GLY A 53 -6.32 22.45 2.53
N SER A 54 -5.88 22.85 3.72
CA SER A 54 -4.47 23.14 3.97
C SER A 54 -3.61 21.86 3.97
N HIS A 55 -2.42 21.95 3.38
CA HIS A 55 -1.46 20.85 3.30
C HIS A 55 -0.24 21.15 4.17
N HIS A 56 0.28 20.11 4.84
CA HIS A 56 1.44 20.24 5.72
C HIS A 56 2.37 19.05 5.53
N ARG A 57 3.66 19.32 5.37
CA ARG A 57 4.70 18.30 5.54
C ARG A 57 4.77 17.95 7.03
N VAL A 58 4.86 16.65 7.30
CA VAL A 58 5.02 16.10 8.64
C VAL A 58 6.49 15.73 8.84
N GLY A 59 7.03 16.08 10.01
CA GLY A 59 8.31 15.61 10.53
C GLY A 59 8.17 15.32 12.01
N LEU A 60 9.23 14.78 12.62
CA LEU A 60 9.28 14.43 14.03
C LEU A 60 10.58 14.96 14.65
N ASP A 61 10.51 15.41 15.91
CA ASP A 61 11.69 15.66 16.76
C ASP A 61 11.43 15.18 18.19
N GLU A 62 12.39 15.41 19.08
CA GLU A 62 12.29 15.06 20.50
C GLU A 62 11.07 15.69 21.22
N GLN A 63 10.57 16.84 20.72
CA GLN A 63 9.43 17.55 21.26
C GLN A 63 8.09 17.10 20.65
N GLY A 64 8.12 16.43 19.50
CA GLY A 64 6.96 15.76 18.89
C GLY A 64 6.79 16.12 17.42
N VAL A 65 5.53 16.13 16.96
CA VAL A 65 5.22 16.31 15.54
C VAL A 65 5.48 17.74 15.09
N ILE A 66 6.21 17.88 13.99
CA ILE A 66 6.48 19.15 13.31
C ILE A 66 5.59 19.25 12.07
N LEU A 67 4.80 20.33 11.98
CA LEU A 67 4.03 20.67 10.78
C LEU A 67 4.58 21.90 10.07
N THR A 68 4.94 21.71 8.81
CA THR A 68 5.40 22.78 7.93
C THR A 68 4.42 22.95 6.78
N PRO A 69 3.79 24.14 6.61
CA PRO A 69 2.88 24.39 5.51
C PRO A 69 3.53 24.06 4.16
N ARG A 70 2.78 23.41 3.29
CA ARG A 70 3.18 23.09 1.94
C ARG A 70 2.07 23.52 0.97
N PRO A 71 2.39 24.16 -0.16
CA PRO A 71 1.39 24.36 -1.21
C PRO A 71 0.96 23.00 -1.79
N GLU A 72 -0.29 22.93 -2.25
CA GLU A 72 -0.77 21.79 -3.03
C GLU A 72 0.13 21.62 -4.27
N PRO A 73 0.60 20.40 -4.60
CA PRO A 73 1.33 20.17 -5.83
C PRO A 73 0.45 20.53 -7.03
N LEU A 74 1.09 20.86 -8.17
CA LEU A 74 0.36 20.97 -9.42
C LEU A 74 -0.37 19.63 -9.68
N PRO A 75 -1.59 19.67 -10.24
CA PRO A 75 -2.29 18.46 -10.59
C PRO A 75 -1.38 17.59 -11.48
N PRO A 76 -1.37 16.27 -11.28
CA PRO A 76 -0.53 15.38 -12.06
C PRO A 76 -0.79 15.59 -13.55
N VAL A 77 0.29 15.59 -14.34
CA VAL A 77 0.18 15.68 -15.79
C VAL A 77 -0.54 14.42 -16.26
N GLY A 78 -1.75 14.59 -16.80
CA GLY A 78 -2.55 13.48 -17.32
C GLY A 78 -1.81 12.67 -18.39
N SER A 79 -2.28 11.46 -18.63
CA SER A 79 -1.66 10.54 -19.58
C SER A 79 -1.64 11.06 -21.02
N ASN A 80 -2.62 11.91 -21.37
CA ASN A 80 -3.04 12.23 -22.74
C ASN A 80 -3.61 11.02 -23.51
N ASP A 81 -4.10 10.00 -22.80
CA ASP A 81 -4.86 8.91 -23.41
C ASP A 81 -6.16 9.46 -24.03
N SER A 82 -6.59 8.87 -25.14
CA SER A 82 -7.84 9.24 -25.80
C SER A 82 -9.09 8.84 -25.00
N THR A 83 -8.95 7.93 -24.04
CA THR A 83 -10.05 7.43 -23.20
C THR A 83 -9.53 7.16 -21.78
N PRO A 84 -9.17 8.22 -21.04
CA PRO A 84 -8.63 8.11 -19.69
C PRO A 84 -9.69 7.60 -18.72
N MET A 85 -9.24 7.04 -17.59
CA MET A 85 -10.15 6.73 -16.48
C MET A 85 -10.74 8.03 -15.89
N PRO A 86 -11.96 8.01 -15.32
CA PRO A 86 -12.56 9.19 -14.69
C PRO A 86 -11.68 9.80 -13.60
N ASP A 87 -11.09 8.95 -12.77
CA ASP A 87 -10.15 9.31 -11.70
C ASP A 87 -8.72 8.89 -12.08
N GLU A 88 -8.27 9.25 -13.27
CA GLU A 88 -6.96 8.81 -13.78
C GLU A 88 -5.82 9.11 -12.80
N ILE A 89 -5.05 8.05 -12.51
CA ILE A 89 -3.78 8.13 -11.78
C ILE A 89 -2.66 7.66 -12.71
N VAL A 90 -1.73 8.56 -12.99
CA VAL A 90 -0.48 8.24 -13.68
C VAL A 90 0.61 8.04 -12.63
N VAL A 91 1.10 6.81 -12.51
CA VAL A 91 2.27 6.50 -11.67
C VAL A 91 3.56 6.73 -12.46
N THR A 92 4.63 7.11 -11.79
CA THR A 92 5.95 7.32 -12.41
C THR A 92 6.99 6.37 -11.82
N GLY A 93 7.79 5.75 -12.69
CA GLY A 93 8.88 4.87 -12.30
C GLY A 93 10.26 5.52 -12.48
N THR A 94 11.26 4.93 -11.83
CA THR A 94 12.64 5.42 -11.85
C THR A 94 13.57 4.60 -12.76
N ARG A 95 13.20 3.38 -13.19
CA ARG A 95 14.05 2.53 -14.05
C ARG A 95 13.58 2.52 -15.51
N ASN A 96 13.33 1.36 -16.11
CA ASN A 96 12.88 1.17 -17.49
C ASN A 96 11.50 1.82 -17.76
N ILE A 97 10.56 1.76 -16.83
CA ILE A 97 9.23 2.35 -16.97
C ILE A 97 9.24 3.78 -16.43
N ARG A 98 8.93 4.75 -17.30
CA ARG A 98 8.82 6.17 -16.92
C ARG A 98 7.47 6.47 -16.29
N ALA A 99 6.39 5.93 -16.85
CA ALA A 99 5.05 6.14 -16.36
C ALA A 99 4.10 5.01 -16.75
N ALA A 100 3.07 4.76 -15.96
CA ALA A 100 2.01 3.80 -16.27
C ALA A 100 0.65 4.29 -15.76
N TRP A 101 -0.43 3.88 -16.43
CA TRP A 101 -1.81 4.25 -16.09
C TRP A 101 -2.81 3.25 -16.64
N TYR A 102 -3.97 3.17 -16.01
CA TYR A 102 -5.10 2.41 -16.52
C TYR A 102 -5.92 3.20 -17.54
N ARG A 103 -6.62 2.50 -18.42
CA ARG A 103 -7.38 3.06 -19.54
C ARG A 103 -8.57 2.18 -19.92
N LYS A 104 -9.38 2.68 -20.86
CA LYS A 104 -10.61 2.02 -21.35
C LYS A 104 -11.60 1.73 -20.21
N PRO A 105 -12.16 2.77 -19.58
CA PRO A 105 -13.18 2.61 -18.54
C PRO A 105 -14.32 1.72 -19.03
N THR A 106 -14.80 0.82 -18.17
CA THR A 106 -15.85 -0.15 -18.48
C THR A 106 -16.68 -0.45 -17.24
N ASP A 107 -17.96 -0.75 -17.45
CA ASP A 107 -18.94 -1.14 -16.43
C ASP A 107 -19.20 -2.67 -16.41
N ARG A 108 -18.36 -3.46 -17.10
CA ARG A 108 -18.61 -4.89 -17.35
C ARG A 108 -18.49 -5.78 -16.12
N TYR A 109 -17.82 -5.31 -15.07
CA TYR A 109 -17.64 -6.04 -13.82
C TYR A 109 -18.52 -5.41 -12.76
N GLY A 110 -18.38 -4.10 -12.52
CA GLY A 110 -19.31 -3.31 -11.72
C GLY A 110 -19.37 -3.73 -10.26
N HIS A 111 -18.21 -4.05 -9.65
CA HIS A 111 -18.16 -4.47 -8.25
C HIS A 111 -18.47 -3.29 -7.31
N GLY A 112 -18.02 -2.08 -7.66
CA GLY A 112 -18.33 -0.89 -6.86
C GLY A 112 -17.42 -0.68 -5.65
N VAL A 113 -16.44 -1.55 -5.43
CA VAL A 113 -15.74 -1.63 -4.15
C VAL A 113 -14.77 -0.46 -3.92
N LEU A 114 -14.32 0.21 -4.99
CA LEU A 114 -13.35 1.31 -4.98
C LEU A 114 -13.99 2.70 -5.07
N GLY A 115 -15.30 2.80 -4.82
CA GLY A 115 -16.06 4.06 -4.78
C GLY A 115 -16.86 4.37 -6.05
N ASP A 116 -16.53 3.75 -7.19
CA ASP A 116 -17.35 3.70 -8.39
C ASP A 116 -17.45 2.28 -8.94
N ALA A 117 -18.30 2.09 -9.96
CA ALA A 117 -18.50 0.83 -10.65
C ALA A 117 -17.79 0.81 -12.02
N ILE A 118 -16.70 1.56 -12.16
CA ILE A 118 -15.95 1.71 -13.41
C ILE A 118 -14.57 1.08 -13.23
N GLU A 119 -14.38 -0.08 -13.82
CA GLU A 119 -13.07 -0.74 -13.85
C GLU A 119 -12.33 -0.46 -15.17
N ALA A 120 -11.04 -0.80 -15.21
CA ALA A 120 -10.21 -0.57 -16.38
C ALA A 120 -10.16 -1.78 -17.31
N GLY A 121 -10.42 -1.55 -18.60
CA GLY A 121 -10.31 -2.56 -19.64
C GLY A 121 -8.91 -2.71 -20.24
N GLY A 122 -7.98 -1.81 -19.89
CA GLY A 122 -6.61 -1.86 -20.38
C GLY A 122 -5.63 -1.08 -19.50
N LEU A 123 -4.36 -1.27 -19.80
CA LEU A 123 -3.18 -0.65 -19.20
C LEU A 123 -2.36 0.00 -20.32
N ALA A 124 -1.73 1.13 -20.02
CA ALA A 124 -0.67 1.68 -20.84
C ALA A 124 0.55 2.02 -19.99
N LEU A 125 1.73 1.95 -20.59
CA LEU A 125 2.95 2.44 -19.98
C LEU A 125 3.85 3.11 -21.00
N ARG A 126 4.65 4.04 -20.52
CA ARG A 126 5.67 4.74 -21.28
C ARG A 126 7.04 4.31 -20.77
N LEU A 127 7.84 3.71 -21.63
CA LEU A 127 9.23 3.37 -21.35
C LEU A 127 10.09 4.64 -21.30
N ARG A 128 11.24 4.58 -20.64
CA ARG A 128 12.20 5.71 -20.60
C ARG A 128 12.73 6.11 -21.98
N GLY A 129 12.78 5.16 -22.92
CA GLY A 129 13.08 5.44 -24.33
C GLY A 129 11.99 6.25 -25.07
N GLY A 130 10.85 6.51 -24.43
CA GLY A 130 9.74 7.28 -24.99
C GLY A 130 8.65 6.45 -25.67
N TYR A 131 8.89 5.16 -25.88
CA TYR A 131 7.91 4.22 -26.46
C TYR A 131 6.69 4.07 -25.55
N LEU A 132 5.51 4.10 -26.17
CA LEU A 132 4.22 3.83 -25.52
C LEU A 132 3.82 2.39 -25.83
N GLU A 133 3.59 1.62 -24.79
CA GLU A 133 3.10 0.24 -24.86
C GLU A 133 1.71 0.16 -24.24
N THR A 134 0.86 -0.71 -24.79
CA THR A 134 -0.51 -0.90 -24.30
C THR A 134 -0.87 -2.37 -24.21
N LEU A 135 -1.65 -2.71 -23.19
CA LEU A 135 -2.22 -4.04 -23.01
C LEU A 135 -3.72 -3.90 -22.76
N ASP A 136 -4.52 -4.61 -23.56
CA ASP A 136 -5.98 -4.62 -23.43
C ASP A 136 -6.46 -5.99 -22.96
N LEU A 137 -7.38 -6.00 -22.00
CA LEU A 137 -8.04 -7.20 -21.51
C LEU A 137 -9.18 -7.60 -22.44
N THR A 138 -9.42 -8.91 -22.53
CA THR A 138 -10.66 -9.44 -23.10
C THR A 138 -11.85 -9.04 -22.23
N THR A 139 -13.08 -9.24 -22.72
CA THR A 139 -14.30 -8.97 -21.95
C THR A 139 -14.51 -9.89 -20.74
N GLN A 140 -13.62 -10.87 -20.55
CA GLN A 140 -13.67 -11.82 -19.44
C GLN A 140 -12.97 -11.32 -18.17
N ALA A 141 -12.25 -10.19 -18.24
CA ALA A 141 -11.58 -9.60 -17.10
C ALA A 141 -11.57 -8.07 -17.16
N VAL A 142 -11.25 -7.47 -16.01
CA VAL A 142 -10.94 -6.05 -15.82
C VAL A 142 -9.71 -5.92 -14.92
N PHE A 143 -9.02 -4.78 -14.96
CA PHE A 143 -8.13 -4.39 -13.89
C PHE A 143 -8.98 -3.72 -12.80
N GLU A 144 -9.06 -4.35 -11.64
CA GLU A 144 -9.83 -3.88 -10.48
C GLU A 144 -8.86 -3.23 -9.48
N ASP A 145 -8.33 -2.08 -9.88
CA ASP A 145 -7.33 -1.31 -9.16
C ASP A 145 -7.40 0.16 -9.63
N ARG A 146 -6.83 1.10 -8.88
CA ARG A 146 -6.83 2.53 -9.24
C ARG A 146 -5.55 2.98 -9.91
N SER A 147 -4.44 2.29 -9.66
CA SER A 147 -3.15 2.59 -10.29
C SER A 147 -2.29 1.33 -10.38
N PRO A 148 -1.62 1.08 -11.53
CA PRO A 148 -0.64 0.00 -11.62
C PRO A 148 0.55 0.31 -10.69
N ARG A 149 1.19 -0.72 -10.14
CA ARG A 149 2.41 -0.57 -9.34
C ARG A 149 3.63 -0.88 -10.22
N ILE A 150 4.59 0.03 -10.28
CA ILE A 150 5.87 -0.15 -10.99
C ILE A 150 6.89 -0.63 -9.96
N VAL A 151 7.39 -1.85 -10.10
CA VAL A 151 8.28 -2.47 -9.11
C VAL A 151 9.12 -3.57 -9.76
N ASP A 152 10.37 -3.66 -9.35
CA ASP A 152 11.34 -4.71 -9.69
C ASP A 152 11.07 -5.91 -8.78
N ILE A 153 10.26 -6.86 -9.27
CA ILE A 153 9.71 -7.95 -8.45
C ILE A 153 10.71 -9.08 -8.38
N ASP A 154 11.40 -9.42 -9.47
CA ASP A 154 12.36 -10.52 -9.50
C ASP A 154 13.79 -10.12 -9.09
N GLY A 155 14.05 -8.84 -8.87
CA GLY A 155 15.32 -8.32 -8.38
C GLY A 155 16.40 -8.18 -9.45
N ASP A 156 16.05 -8.25 -10.74
CA ASP A 156 17.01 -8.17 -11.84
C ASP A 156 17.43 -6.73 -12.19
N GLY A 157 16.79 -5.73 -11.58
CA GLY A 157 17.04 -4.31 -11.84
C GLY A 157 16.20 -3.70 -12.95
N VAL A 158 15.21 -4.42 -13.47
CA VAL A 158 14.16 -3.97 -14.40
C VAL A 158 12.85 -3.89 -13.63
N ASP A 159 12.04 -2.86 -13.87
CA ASP A 159 10.71 -2.77 -13.25
C ASP A 159 9.68 -3.56 -14.07
N GLU A 160 8.86 -4.34 -13.38
CA GLU A 160 7.60 -4.92 -13.85
C GLU A 160 6.41 -4.04 -13.46
N ILE A 161 5.23 -4.41 -13.97
CA ILE A 161 3.95 -3.93 -13.47
C ILE A 161 3.28 -5.02 -12.63
N LEU A 162 2.98 -4.70 -11.38
CA LEU A 162 2.03 -5.44 -10.56
C LEU A 162 0.63 -4.83 -10.69
N ALA A 163 -0.36 -5.67 -11.00
CA ALA A 163 -1.76 -5.28 -11.17
C ALA A 163 -2.71 -6.27 -10.50
N VAL A 164 -3.92 -5.81 -10.17
CA VAL A 164 -5.04 -6.66 -9.75
C VAL A 164 -5.95 -6.92 -10.95
N LYS A 165 -5.99 -8.16 -11.42
CA LYS A 165 -6.80 -8.60 -12.56
C LYS A 165 -8.00 -9.40 -12.06
N SER A 166 -9.20 -8.88 -12.26
CA SER A 166 -10.44 -9.53 -11.83
C SER A 166 -11.17 -10.18 -12.98
N TYR A 167 -11.32 -11.49 -12.89
CA TYR A 167 -12.09 -12.29 -13.83
C TYR A 167 -13.58 -12.20 -13.51
N THR A 168 -14.40 -11.99 -14.55
CA THR A 168 -15.86 -11.80 -14.41
C THR A 168 -16.58 -13.00 -13.78
N LYS A 169 -15.96 -14.17 -13.75
CA LYS A 169 -16.50 -15.40 -13.18
C LYS A 169 -15.68 -16.01 -12.04
N ALA A 170 -14.50 -15.47 -11.74
CA ALA A 170 -13.57 -16.09 -10.79
C ALA A 170 -12.94 -15.12 -9.78
N GLY A 171 -13.21 -13.81 -9.87
CA GLY A 171 -12.67 -12.83 -8.94
C GLY A 171 -11.25 -12.41 -9.27
N ALA A 172 -10.64 -11.67 -8.34
CA ALA A 172 -9.31 -11.11 -8.49
C ALA A 172 -8.21 -12.17 -8.46
N ALA A 173 -7.15 -11.88 -9.21
CA ALA A 173 -5.84 -12.48 -9.15
C ALA A 173 -4.79 -11.36 -9.14
N LEU A 174 -3.64 -11.60 -8.53
CA LEU A 174 -2.45 -10.80 -8.77
C LEU A 174 -1.91 -11.15 -10.16
N ALA A 175 -1.47 -10.15 -10.91
CA ALA A 175 -0.85 -10.34 -12.21
C ALA A 175 0.42 -9.51 -12.34
N VAL A 176 1.48 -10.14 -12.83
CA VAL A 176 2.75 -9.49 -13.16
C VAL A 176 2.87 -9.36 -14.67
N ILE A 177 3.22 -8.17 -15.13
CA ILE A 177 3.41 -7.84 -16.54
C ILE A 177 4.82 -7.30 -16.70
N GLU A 178 5.60 -7.96 -17.55
CA GLU A 178 6.94 -7.54 -17.91
C GLU A 178 6.94 -6.66 -19.16
N THR A 179 7.97 -5.82 -19.27
CA THR A 179 8.34 -5.18 -20.53
C THR A 179 9.32 -6.04 -21.30
N SER A 180 9.13 -6.22 -22.60
CA SER A 180 10.05 -6.95 -23.48
C SER A 180 10.29 -6.20 -24.79
N ASP A 181 11.28 -6.65 -25.57
CA ASP A 181 11.52 -6.15 -26.94
C ASP A 181 10.31 -6.31 -27.88
N ARG A 182 9.33 -7.13 -27.51
CA ARG A 182 8.10 -7.40 -28.29
C ARG A 182 6.85 -6.76 -27.65
N GLY A 183 7.03 -5.82 -26.75
CA GLY A 183 5.95 -5.17 -26.00
C GLY A 183 5.69 -5.84 -24.65
N LEU A 184 4.48 -5.69 -24.13
CA LEU A 184 4.08 -6.20 -22.81
C LEU A 184 3.74 -7.69 -22.85
N ARG A 185 4.17 -8.42 -21.80
CA ARG A 185 3.94 -9.85 -21.66
C ARG A 185 3.42 -10.18 -20.26
N TRP A 186 2.43 -11.07 -20.18
CA TRP A 186 2.06 -11.70 -18.92
C TRP A 186 3.20 -12.58 -18.42
N ALA A 187 3.72 -12.22 -17.25
CA ALA A 187 4.88 -12.87 -16.67
C ALA A 187 4.46 -13.97 -15.71
N ALA A 188 3.55 -13.65 -14.78
CA ALA A 188 2.91 -14.59 -13.88
C ALA A 188 1.55 -14.10 -13.42
N GLU A 189 0.70 -15.04 -12.98
CA GLU A 189 -0.55 -14.73 -12.28
C GLU A 189 -0.75 -15.65 -11.07
N SER A 190 -1.44 -15.16 -10.04
CA SER A 190 -1.96 -16.03 -8.98
C SER A 190 -3.18 -16.80 -9.48
N GLU A 191 -3.54 -17.89 -8.80
CA GLU A 191 -4.89 -18.44 -8.97
C GLU A 191 -5.92 -17.36 -8.61
N PRO A 192 -6.99 -17.18 -9.42
CA PRO A 192 -8.10 -16.31 -9.04
C PRO A 192 -8.74 -16.80 -7.74
N ILE A 193 -9.31 -15.88 -6.95
CA ILE A 193 -9.92 -16.20 -5.65
C ILE A 193 -11.03 -17.28 -5.76
N GLY A 194 -11.62 -17.46 -6.93
CA GLY A 194 -12.54 -18.56 -7.25
C GLY A 194 -14.02 -18.17 -7.24
N GLN A 195 -14.34 -16.90 -6.98
CA GLN A 195 -15.70 -16.36 -7.00
C GLN A 195 -15.69 -14.91 -7.50
N PRO A 196 -16.64 -14.50 -8.36
CA PRO A 196 -16.77 -13.09 -8.76
C PRO A 196 -17.01 -12.20 -7.53
N PHE A 197 -16.63 -10.92 -7.63
CA PHE A 197 -16.74 -9.93 -6.56
C PHE A 197 -15.95 -10.31 -5.30
N ARG A 198 -14.92 -11.14 -5.47
CA ARG A 198 -13.86 -11.33 -4.49
C ARG A 198 -12.62 -10.63 -5.01
N TRP A 199 -12.08 -9.78 -4.15
CA TRP A 199 -11.00 -8.87 -4.48
C TRP A 199 -9.89 -9.00 -3.44
N LEU A 200 -8.70 -8.51 -3.79
CA LEU A 200 -7.53 -8.45 -2.93
C LEU A 200 -6.87 -7.09 -3.10
N ASN A 201 -6.22 -6.59 -2.05
CA ASN A 201 -5.45 -5.36 -2.11
C ASN A 201 -3.97 -5.67 -1.87
N PRO A 202 -3.07 -5.34 -2.81
CA PRO A 202 -1.63 -5.46 -2.57
C PRO A 202 -1.18 -4.56 -1.40
N VAL A 203 -0.27 -5.10 -0.59
CA VAL A 203 0.41 -4.41 0.51
C VAL A 203 1.75 -3.84 0.01
N GLY A 204 2.57 -4.68 -0.62
CA GLY A 204 3.91 -4.31 -1.08
C GLY A 204 4.65 -5.50 -1.70
N VAL A 205 5.90 -5.26 -2.11
CA VAL A 205 6.81 -6.28 -2.64
C VAL A 205 8.15 -6.15 -1.91
N GLY A 206 8.73 -7.27 -1.52
CA GLY A 206 10.02 -7.35 -0.82
C GLY A 206 10.32 -8.78 -0.37
N ASP A 207 11.57 -9.03 0.02
CA ASP A 207 12.02 -10.28 0.62
C ASP A 207 11.53 -10.38 2.07
N PHE A 208 10.29 -10.83 2.26
CA PHE A 208 9.60 -10.78 3.56
C PHE A 208 9.92 -11.99 4.44
N ASP A 209 10.52 -13.04 3.87
CA ASP A 209 10.94 -14.24 4.59
C ASP A 209 12.47 -14.37 4.75
N GLY A 210 13.25 -13.49 4.11
CA GLY A 210 14.70 -13.39 4.24
C GLY A 210 15.48 -14.41 3.41
N ASP A 211 14.88 -14.98 2.38
CA ASP A 211 15.50 -16.01 1.53
C ASP A 211 16.22 -15.47 0.29
N GLY A 212 16.15 -14.16 0.07
CA GLY A 212 16.81 -13.43 -1.02
C GLY A 212 15.97 -13.32 -2.30
N ARG A 213 14.72 -13.79 -2.30
CA ARG A 213 13.73 -13.53 -3.35
C ARG A 213 12.68 -12.58 -2.80
N ASN A 214 12.01 -11.82 -3.67
CA ASN A 214 10.92 -10.97 -3.21
C ASN A 214 9.58 -11.70 -3.35
N GLU A 215 8.71 -11.48 -2.38
CA GLU A 215 7.32 -11.90 -2.41
C GLU A 215 6.42 -10.68 -2.66
N ILE A 216 5.24 -10.94 -3.21
CA ILE A 216 4.16 -9.97 -3.27
C ILE A 216 3.25 -10.20 -2.05
N ALA A 217 3.17 -9.23 -1.16
CA ALA A 217 2.24 -9.24 -0.04
C ALA A 217 0.87 -8.67 -0.47
N ALA A 218 -0.22 -9.34 -0.12
CA ALA A 218 -1.57 -8.84 -0.36
C ALA A 218 -2.57 -9.31 0.70
N VAL A 219 -3.57 -8.49 0.98
CA VAL A 219 -4.73 -8.91 1.79
C VAL A 219 -5.82 -9.41 0.87
N VAL A 220 -6.13 -10.70 0.97
CA VAL A 220 -7.18 -11.38 0.20
C VAL A 220 -8.52 -11.23 0.90
N THR A 221 -9.53 -10.78 0.14
CA THR A 221 -10.88 -10.48 0.61
C THR A 221 -10.90 -9.60 1.88
N PRO A 222 -10.38 -8.36 1.82
CA PRO A 222 -10.22 -7.50 3.01
C PRO A 222 -11.49 -7.25 3.83
N HIS A 223 -12.67 -7.49 3.26
CA HIS A 223 -13.96 -7.26 3.90
C HIS A 223 -14.64 -8.50 4.46
N VAL A 224 -14.10 -9.69 4.20
CA VAL A 224 -14.73 -10.96 4.60
C VAL A 224 -13.70 -11.92 5.16
N GLY A 225 -12.74 -12.37 4.34
CA GLY A 225 -11.73 -13.35 4.76
C GLY A 225 -10.59 -12.72 5.56
N ALA A 226 -10.20 -11.48 5.22
CA ALA A 226 -9.18 -10.72 5.95
C ALA A 226 -7.86 -11.51 6.13
N VAL A 227 -7.36 -12.09 5.03
CA VAL A 227 -6.17 -12.96 5.04
C VAL A 227 -5.00 -12.25 4.36
N LEU A 228 -3.95 -11.97 5.13
CA LEU A 228 -2.66 -11.52 4.60
C LEU A 228 -1.94 -12.73 4.00
N LYS A 229 -1.45 -12.60 2.76
CA LYS A 229 -0.71 -13.65 2.06
C LYS A 229 0.56 -13.09 1.43
N LEU A 230 1.60 -13.91 1.43
CA LEU A 230 2.83 -13.71 0.67
C LEU A 230 2.82 -14.65 -0.53
N TYR A 231 3.02 -14.08 -1.71
CA TYR A 231 3.06 -14.79 -2.97
C TYR A 231 4.47 -14.76 -3.53
N GLU A 232 5.07 -15.93 -3.70
CA GLU A 232 6.34 -16.08 -4.39
C GLU A 232 6.11 -16.29 -5.89
N TRP A 233 6.96 -15.68 -6.71
CA TRP A 233 6.96 -15.87 -8.14
C TRP A 233 7.71 -17.16 -8.53
N ARG A 234 6.98 -18.16 -9.03
CA ARG A 234 7.52 -19.43 -9.51
C ARG A 234 7.10 -19.73 -10.96
N GLY A 235 7.98 -19.44 -11.92
CA GLY A 235 7.70 -19.63 -13.35
C GLY A 235 6.59 -18.71 -13.83
N GLU A 236 5.51 -19.24 -14.40
CA GLU A 236 4.36 -18.42 -14.84
C GLU A 236 3.29 -18.22 -13.75
N ARG A 237 3.61 -18.55 -12.49
CA ARG A 237 2.64 -18.56 -11.39
C ARG A 237 3.13 -17.75 -10.19
N LEU A 238 2.17 -17.08 -9.54
CA LEU A 238 2.33 -16.57 -8.18
C LEU A 238 1.73 -17.59 -7.20
N VAL A 239 2.56 -18.15 -6.33
CA VAL A 239 2.19 -19.24 -5.40
C VAL A 239 2.21 -18.71 -3.98
N VAL A 240 1.17 -19.02 -3.20
CA VAL A 240 1.13 -18.64 -1.78
C VAL A 240 2.19 -19.44 -1.03
N GLU A 241 3.08 -18.73 -0.36
CA GLU A 241 4.13 -19.33 0.48
C GLU A 241 3.79 -19.21 1.96
N HIS A 242 3.40 -18.02 2.39
CA HIS A 242 2.98 -17.73 3.76
C HIS A 242 1.62 -17.04 3.82
N GLN A 243 0.93 -17.20 4.96
CA GLN A 243 -0.31 -16.48 5.22
C GLN A 243 -0.58 -16.31 6.71
N ALA A 244 -1.31 -15.25 7.04
CA ALA A 244 -1.85 -15.00 8.38
C ALA A 244 -3.27 -14.41 8.28
N GLU A 245 -4.15 -14.78 9.21
CA GLU A 245 -5.52 -14.29 9.26
C GLU A 245 -5.64 -13.04 10.15
N GLY A 246 -6.72 -12.28 9.95
CA GLY A 246 -7.07 -11.18 10.85
C GLY A 246 -6.55 -9.81 10.42
N PHE A 247 -6.37 -9.58 9.12
CA PHE A 247 -5.84 -8.33 8.55
C PHE A 247 -6.75 -7.73 7.49
N SER A 248 -6.96 -6.41 7.53
CA SER A 248 -7.74 -5.68 6.54
C SER A 248 -7.05 -4.36 6.21
N ASN A 249 -6.85 -4.09 4.92
CA ASN A 249 -6.24 -2.84 4.43
C ASN A 249 -7.17 -2.13 3.44
N HIS A 250 -8.48 -2.30 3.58
CA HIS A 250 -9.44 -1.61 2.72
C HIS A 250 -10.83 -1.51 3.35
N ALA A 251 -11.48 -0.36 3.16
CA ALA A 251 -12.89 -0.13 3.53
C ALA A 251 -13.78 -0.22 2.29
N ILE A 252 -14.92 -0.91 2.36
CA ILE A 252 -15.85 -1.03 1.22
C ILE A 252 -16.28 0.35 0.74
N GLY A 253 -16.19 0.59 -0.57
CA GLY A 253 -16.59 1.84 -1.22
C GLY A 253 -15.58 2.97 -1.06
N SER A 254 -14.43 2.71 -0.43
CA SER A 254 -13.35 3.70 -0.32
C SER A 254 -12.49 3.70 -1.58
N PRO A 255 -12.09 4.88 -2.07
CA PRO A 255 -11.08 4.99 -3.13
C PRO A 255 -9.63 4.88 -2.60
N GLU A 256 -9.44 4.76 -1.28
CA GLU A 256 -8.13 4.68 -0.62
C GLU A 256 -7.63 3.23 -0.56
N LEU A 257 -6.48 2.97 -1.19
CA LEU A 257 -5.84 1.65 -1.25
C LEU A 257 -4.62 1.53 -0.32
N GLY A 258 -4.13 2.64 0.23
CA GLY A 258 -2.86 2.74 0.95
C GLY A 258 -2.95 2.52 2.45
N LEU A 259 -3.90 1.74 2.96
CA LEU A 259 -4.05 1.47 4.41
C LEU A 259 -2.96 0.56 4.99
N SER A 260 -1.96 0.18 4.21
CA SER A 260 -0.84 -0.66 4.61
C SER A 260 0.45 -0.19 3.94
N ASP A 261 1.58 -0.47 4.56
CA ASP A 261 2.91 -0.12 4.05
C ASP A 261 3.92 -1.21 4.43
N VAL A 262 5.14 -1.10 3.91
CA VAL A 262 6.24 -2.05 4.18
C VAL A 262 7.53 -1.31 4.52
N ALA A 263 8.25 -1.79 5.53
CA ALA A 263 9.58 -1.29 5.90
C ALA A 263 10.23 -2.23 6.92
N ASP A 264 11.56 -2.21 7.01
CA ASP A 264 12.31 -2.86 8.10
C ASP A 264 12.12 -2.04 9.39
N MET A 265 11.25 -2.51 10.29
CA MET A 265 10.84 -1.78 11.50
C MET A 265 11.68 -2.18 12.71
N ASP A 266 12.14 -3.42 12.80
CA ASP A 266 13.00 -3.89 13.89
C ASP A 266 14.52 -3.75 13.58
N GLY A 267 14.89 -3.50 12.33
CA GLY A 267 16.26 -3.26 11.88
C GLY A 267 17.05 -4.55 11.67
N ASP A 268 16.38 -5.68 11.45
CA ASP A 268 17.04 -6.96 11.17
C ASP A 268 17.45 -7.13 9.70
N GLY A 269 17.07 -6.18 8.83
CA GLY A 269 17.36 -6.16 7.41
C GLY A 269 16.32 -6.88 6.53
N ILE A 270 15.27 -7.45 7.13
CA ILE A 270 14.13 -8.08 6.46
C ILE A 270 12.94 -7.12 6.58
N PRO A 271 12.33 -6.69 5.46
CA PRO A 271 11.15 -5.84 5.52
C PRO A 271 9.99 -6.46 6.32
N ASP A 272 9.33 -5.64 7.13
CA ASP A 272 8.11 -5.97 7.85
C ASP A 272 6.86 -5.43 7.13
N LEU A 273 5.70 -5.98 7.50
CA LEU A 273 4.40 -5.62 6.98
C LEU A 273 3.65 -4.80 8.04
N ILE A 274 3.25 -3.58 7.67
CA ILE A 274 2.52 -2.65 8.52
C ILE A 274 1.06 -2.64 8.04
N VAL A 275 0.21 -3.41 8.70
CA VAL A 275 -1.15 -3.70 8.24
C VAL A 275 -2.16 -3.59 9.40
N PRO A 276 -3.32 -2.96 9.20
CA PRO A 276 -4.36 -2.94 10.23
C PRO A 276 -4.95 -4.32 10.50
N ASP A 277 -5.50 -4.50 11.70
CA ASP A 277 -6.31 -5.67 12.03
C ASP A 277 -7.56 -5.78 11.14
N ALA A 278 -8.28 -6.90 11.23
CA ALA A 278 -9.49 -7.15 10.42
C ALA A 278 -10.60 -6.09 10.63
N ALA A 279 -10.64 -5.44 11.79
CA ALA A 279 -11.57 -4.35 12.08
C ALA A 279 -11.06 -2.98 11.59
N ARG A 280 -9.85 -2.95 11.01
CA ARG A 280 -9.06 -1.76 10.66
C ARG A 280 -8.80 -0.84 11.85
N ARG A 281 -8.92 -1.32 13.08
CA ARG A 281 -8.83 -0.48 14.28
C ARG A 281 -7.39 -0.33 14.72
N ASN A 282 -6.72 -1.43 14.99
CA ASN A 282 -5.35 -1.40 15.47
C ASN A 282 -4.37 -1.56 14.30
N LEU A 283 -3.28 -0.79 14.30
CA LEU A 283 -2.19 -0.98 13.34
C LEU A 283 -1.27 -2.07 13.90
N ARG A 284 -0.93 -3.07 13.10
CA ARG A 284 0.01 -4.13 13.50
C ARG A 284 1.26 -4.06 12.64
N VAL A 285 2.41 -4.28 13.27
CA VAL A 285 3.66 -4.57 12.56
C VAL A 285 3.90 -6.07 12.70
N VAL A 286 4.00 -6.75 11.57
CA VAL A 286 4.17 -8.20 11.52
C VAL A 286 5.27 -8.57 10.55
N THR A 287 5.93 -9.68 10.79
CA THR A 287 7.03 -10.18 9.98
C THR A 287 6.84 -11.65 9.66
N PHE A 288 7.39 -12.09 8.54
CA PHE A 288 7.54 -13.49 8.17
C PHE A 288 9.00 -13.92 8.13
N ALA A 289 9.93 -13.10 8.66
CA ALA A 289 11.35 -13.36 8.68
C ALA A 289 11.68 -14.82 9.08
N PHE A 290 12.51 -15.45 8.26
CA PHE A 290 12.91 -16.85 8.35
C PHE A 290 11.72 -17.82 8.31
N GLY A 291 10.73 -17.50 7.48
CA GLY A 291 9.51 -18.28 7.23
C GLY A 291 8.53 -18.36 8.40
N SER A 292 8.67 -17.49 9.41
CA SER A 292 7.92 -17.55 10.66
C SER A 292 7.12 -16.28 10.92
N PHE A 293 5.80 -16.40 11.01
CA PHE A 293 4.94 -15.28 11.39
C PHE A 293 5.20 -14.83 12.84
N ARG A 294 5.49 -13.54 13.02
CA ARG A 294 5.52 -12.88 14.33
C ARG A 294 4.83 -11.53 14.26
N GLN A 295 4.14 -11.15 15.33
CA GLN A 295 3.69 -9.78 15.54
C GLN A 295 4.75 -9.04 16.36
N LEU A 296 5.35 -8.01 15.76
CA LEU A 296 6.41 -7.22 16.38
C LEU A 296 5.83 -6.09 17.24
N ALA A 297 4.72 -5.48 16.82
CA ALA A 297 4.07 -4.40 17.56
C ALA A 297 2.56 -4.28 17.25
N GLU A 298 1.83 -3.62 18.15
CA GLU A 298 0.44 -3.21 17.92
C GLU A 298 0.21 -1.79 18.44
N VAL A 299 -0.39 -0.94 17.62
CA VAL A 299 -0.81 0.43 17.96
C VAL A 299 -2.33 0.44 18.11
N VAL A 300 -2.80 0.68 19.33
CA VAL A 300 -4.23 0.64 19.65
C VAL A 300 -4.89 1.98 19.33
N ASN A 301 -6.02 1.96 18.63
CA ASN A 301 -6.74 3.18 18.25
C ASN A 301 -8.21 3.17 18.71
N ALA A 302 -8.70 4.37 19.02
CA ALA A 302 -10.09 4.59 19.38
C ALA A 302 -11.03 4.58 18.16
N ASP A 303 -10.51 4.80 16.96
CA ASP A 303 -11.25 4.82 15.69
C ASP A 303 -10.56 3.92 14.66
N ALA A 304 -11.27 3.61 13.58
CA ALA A 304 -10.70 2.88 12.46
C ALA A 304 -9.67 3.72 11.68
N ILE A 305 -8.72 3.02 11.09
CA ILE A 305 -7.75 3.51 10.11
C ILE A 305 -8.43 3.41 8.75
N ASP A 306 -8.93 4.54 8.26
CA ASP A 306 -9.62 4.65 6.95
C ASP A 306 -8.87 5.56 5.96
N LEU A 307 -7.73 6.11 6.37
CA LEU A 307 -6.80 6.87 5.52
C LEU A 307 -5.50 6.07 5.33
N ALA A 308 -4.68 6.50 4.36
CA ALA A 308 -3.40 5.86 4.11
C ALA A 308 -2.51 5.78 5.38
N VAL A 309 -1.73 4.71 5.45
CA VAL A 309 -0.59 4.55 6.35
C VAL A 309 0.65 4.98 5.58
N VAL A 310 1.48 5.83 6.17
CA VAL A 310 2.76 6.26 5.58
C VAL A 310 3.88 5.89 6.53
N VAL A 311 4.81 5.05 6.09
CA VAL A 311 6.00 4.64 6.84
C VAL A 311 7.26 5.31 6.27
N GLN A 312 7.90 6.18 7.04
CA GLN A 312 9.05 6.97 6.58
C GLN A 312 9.88 7.44 7.77
N ASP A 313 11.18 7.60 7.60
CA ASP A 313 12.04 8.28 8.57
C ASP A 313 11.66 9.77 8.67
N LEU A 314 11.00 10.15 9.77
CA LEU A 314 10.46 11.49 9.98
C LEU A 314 11.35 12.37 10.87
N ASP A 315 12.22 11.78 11.69
CA ASP A 315 13.18 12.49 12.54
C ASP A 315 14.64 12.43 12.06
N GLY A 316 14.93 11.65 11.03
CA GLY A 316 16.23 11.56 10.36
C GLY A 316 17.23 10.63 11.04
N ASP A 317 16.77 9.72 11.90
CA ASP A 317 17.65 8.78 12.62
C ASP A 317 17.97 7.48 11.85
N GLY A 318 17.39 7.33 10.66
CA GLY A 318 17.57 6.17 9.78
C GLY A 318 16.61 5.02 10.06
N ARG A 319 15.71 5.12 11.04
CA ARG A 319 14.61 4.19 11.28
C ARG A 319 13.28 4.85 10.92
N PRO A 320 12.36 4.12 10.27
CA PRO A 320 11.10 4.71 9.86
C PRO A 320 10.09 4.78 11.01
N GLU A 321 9.29 5.85 11.02
CA GLU A 321 8.08 5.98 11.81
C GLU A 321 6.83 5.71 10.96
N ALA A 322 5.73 5.29 11.61
CA ALA A 322 4.43 5.19 10.96
C ALA A 322 3.57 6.44 11.23
N MET A 323 2.98 7.00 10.18
CA MET A 323 2.01 8.09 10.24
C MET A 323 0.62 7.58 9.86
N ILE A 324 -0.33 7.76 10.77
CA ILE A 324 -1.74 7.40 10.61
C ILE A 324 -2.65 8.52 11.10
N ALA A 325 -3.93 8.51 10.71
CA ALA A 325 -4.91 9.47 11.21
C ALA A 325 -6.29 8.87 11.55
N PRO A 326 -6.39 7.95 12.53
CA PRO A 326 -7.66 7.36 12.95
C PRO A 326 -8.64 8.45 13.42
N GLY A 327 -9.86 8.44 12.88
CA GLY A 327 -10.87 9.46 13.19
C GLY A 327 -10.45 10.89 12.83
N GLY A 328 -9.50 11.06 11.90
CA GLY A 328 -8.96 12.35 11.49
C GLY A 328 -7.97 12.97 12.49
N ARG A 329 -7.48 12.20 13.47
CA ARG A 329 -6.49 12.66 14.45
C ARG A 329 -5.10 12.16 14.07
N LEU A 330 -4.20 13.08 13.72
CA LEU A 330 -2.82 12.73 13.36
C LEU A 330 -2.12 12.02 14.52
N LYS A 331 -1.54 10.87 14.21
CA LYS A 331 -0.67 10.10 15.09
C LYS A 331 0.58 9.69 14.32
N VAL A 332 1.74 10.03 14.86
CA VAL A 332 3.05 9.52 14.42
C VAL A 332 3.53 8.52 15.47
N VAL A 333 4.00 7.37 15.02
CA VAL A 333 4.37 6.24 15.88
C VAL A 333 5.81 5.86 15.61
N LYS A 334 6.62 5.89 16.66
CA LYS A 334 8.00 5.42 16.67
C LYS A 334 8.08 4.04 17.31
N PHE A 335 8.78 3.13 16.66
CA PHE A 335 9.01 1.76 17.10
C PHE A 335 10.47 1.61 17.54
N MET A 336 10.69 0.97 18.68
CA MET A 336 12.01 0.78 19.27
C MET A 336 12.22 -0.72 19.52
N PRO A 337 13.21 -1.35 18.88
CA PRO A 337 13.52 -2.78 19.03
C PRO A 337 13.97 -3.18 20.44
#